data_AF-A0A7W0WA75-F1
#
_entry.id   AF-A0A7W0WA75-F1
#
_cell.length_a   1.000
_cell.length_b   1.000
_cell.length_c   1.000
_cell.angle_alpha   90.00
_cell.angle_beta   90.00
_cell.angle_gamma   90.00
#
_symmetry.space_group_name_H-M   'P 1'
#
loop_
_entity.id
_entity.type
_entity.pdbx_description
1 polymer ?
#
loop_
_entity_poly.entity_id
_entity_poly.type
_entity_poly.pdbx_seq_one_letter_code
_entity_poly.pdbx_strand_id
1 'polypeptide(L)' 'MYRKMIVYDRKSRDFAMYLNGELVGYSATYLQAESTLNQLVYELLAKPSFQKAA' A
#
# COMPACT_ATOMS: atom_id res chain seq x y z
N MET A 1 3.81 12.81 -3.11
CA MET A 1 3.43 11.71 -4.02
C MET A 1 3.68 10.40 -3.30
N TYR A 2 2.73 9.46 -3.29
CA TYR A 2 2.87 8.18 -2.58
C TYR A 2 3.74 7.21 -3.38
N ARG A 3 4.69 6.53 -2.71
CA ARG A 3 5.56 5.52 -3.33
C ARG A 3 5.09 4.12 -2.95
N LYS A 4 4.62 3.36 -3.93
CA LYS A 4 4.25 1.95 -3.79
C LYS A 4 5.46 1.06 -4.05
N MET A 5 5.64 0.01 -3.27
CA MET A 5 6.57 -1.09 -3.58
C MET A 5 5.92 -2.43 -3.24
N ILE A 6 6.16 -3.43 -4.08
CA ILE A 6 5.73 -4.80 -3.87
C ILE A 6 6.96 -5.68 -3.96
N VAL A 7 7.22 -6.48 -2.93
CA VAL A 7 8.40 -7.35 -2.84
C VAL A 7 7.92 -8.77 -2.57
N TYR A 8 8.37 -9.73 -3.38
CA TYR A 8 8.08 -11.14 -3.11
C TYR A 8 8.93 -11.64 -1.95
N ASP A 9 8.29 -12.05 -0.85
CA ASP A 9 8.95 -12.66 0.29
C ASP A 9 8.96 -14.19 0.11
N ARG A 10 10.15 -14.75 -0.06
CA ARG A 10 10.34 -16.20 -0.26
C ARG A 10 10.03 -17.02 0.99
N LYS A 11 10.05 -16.42 2.19
CA LYS A 11 9.78 -17.14 3.45
C LYS A 11 8.30 -17.38 3.63
N SER A 12 7.49 -16.33 3.51
CA SER A 12 6.02 -16.43 3.56
C SER A 12 5.41 -16.94 2.26
N ARG A 13 6.14 -16.81 1.13
CA ARG A 13 5.66 -17.03 -0.24
C ARG A 13 4.54 -16.06 -0.66
N ASP A 14 4.46 -14.92 0.02
CA ASP A 14 3.53 -13.84 -0.26
C ASP A 14 4.25 -12.60 -0.82
N PHE A 15 3.45 -11.65 -1.29
CA PHE A 15 3.89 -10.35 -1.76
C PHE A 15 3.71 -9.32 -0.65
N ALA A 16 4.82 -8.88 -0.06
CA ALA A 16 4.85 -7.79 0.90
C ALA A 16 4.59 -6.45 0.20
N MET A 17 3.62 -5.71 0.73
CA MET A 17 3.21 -4.41 0.22
C MET A 17 3.80 -3.30 1.09
N TYR A 18 4.46 -2.34 0.46
CA TYR A 18 4.98 -1.16 1.14
C TYR A 18 4.42 0.12 0.55
N LEU A 19 4.08 1.07 1.43
CA LEU A 19 3.68 2.41 1.07
C LEU A 19 4.63 3.41 1.74
N ASN A 20 5.29 4.24 0.96
CA ASN A 20 6.34 5.18 1.43
C ASN A 20 7.46 4.50 2.23
N GLY A 21 7.73 3.21 1.97
CA GLY A 21 8.73 2.42 2.68
C GLY A 21 8.20 1.71 3.93
N GLU A 22 6.97 1.97 4.35
CA GLU A 22 6.33 1.29 5.48
C GLU A 22 5.58 0.04 5.01
N LEU A 23 5.73 -1.07 5.73
CA LEU A 23 5.02 -2.32 5.45
C LEU A 23 3.54 -2.13 5.80
N VAL A 24 2.66 -2.24 4.81
CA VAL A 24 1.20 -2.07 4.97
C VAL A 24 0.43 -3.38 4.92
N GLY A 25 1.06 -4.48 4.48
CA GLY A 25 0.44 -5.81 4.51
C GLY A 25 1.11 -6.80 3.57
N TYR A 26 0.46 -7.96 3.42
CA TYR A 26 0.87 -9.03 2.52
C TYR A 26 -0.31 -9.47 1.64
N SER A 27 0.00 -10.02 0.47
CA SER A 27 -1.00 -10.60 -0.42
C SER A 27 -0.46 -11.84 -1.13
N ALA A 28 -1.32 -12.83 -1.41
CA ALA A 28 -0.91 -14.07 -2.05
C ALA A 28 -0.47 -13.91 -3.52
N THR A 29 -0.92 -12.83 -4.18
CA THR A 29 -0.59 -12.57 -5.58
C THR A 29 -0.15 -11.12 -5.79
N TYR A 30 0.71 -10.90 -6.79
CA TYR A 30 1.14 -9.56 -7.17
C TYR A 30 -0.04 -8.67 -7.57
N LEU A 31 -1.00 -9.23 -8.33
CA LEU A 31 -2.19 -8.50 -8.78
C LEU A 31 -3.02 -7.99 -7.61
N GLN A 32 -3.31 -8.86 -6.63
CA GLN A 32 -4.04 -8.44 -5.42
C GLN A 32 -3.25 -7.38 -4.64
N ALA A 33 -1.94 -7.55 -4.48
CA ALA A 33 -1.08 -6.56 -3.84
C ALA A 33 -1.16 -5.17 -4.53
N GLU A 34 -1.12 -5.16 -5.86
CA GLU A 34 -1.24 -3.93 -6.65
C GLU A 34 -2.63 -3.30 -6.53
N SER A 35 -3.70 -4.08 -6.63
CA SER A 35 -5.08 -3.60 -6.44
C SER A 35 -5.27 -2.99 -5.05
N THR A 36 -4.78 -3.64 -4.00
CA THR A 36 -4.87 -3.13 -2.62
C THR A 36 -4.08 -1.83 -2.45
N LEU A 37 -2.84 -1.74 -2.95
CA LEU A 37 -2.07 -0.51 -2.87
C LEU A 37 -2.69 0.64 -3.68
N ASN A 38 -3.30 0.35 -4.84
CA ASN A 38 -4.04 1.34 -5.62
C ASN A 38 -5.23 1.89 -4.84
N GLN A 39 -6.02 1.02 -4.21
CA GLN A 39 -7.15 1.42 -3.40
C GLN A 39 -6.71 2.29 -2.21
N LEU A 40 -5.65 1.90 -1.50
CA LEU A 40 -5.10 2.69 -0.39
C LEU A 40 -4.63 4.08 -0.85
N VAL A 41 -3.88 4.15 -1.96
CA VAL A 41 -3.43 5.44 -2.51
C VAL A 41 -4.61 6.30 -2.94
N TYR A 42 -5.63 5.70 -3.58
CA TYR A 42 -6.84 6.40 -3.96
C TYR A 42 -7.54 6.99 -2.74
N GLU A 43 -7.75 6.21 -1.67
CA GLU A 43 -8.36 6.70 -0.44
C GLU A 43 -7.55 7.83 0.21
N LEU A 44 -6.23 7.74 0.17
CA LEU A 44 -5.35 8.79 0.70
C LEU A 44 -5.34 10.07 -0.12
N LEU A 45 -5.59 9.98 -1.44
CA LEU A 45 -5.73 11.14 -2.33
C LEU A 45 -7.15 11.72 -2.28
N ALA A 46 -8.16 10.87 -2.13
CA ALA A 46 -9.57 11.23 -2.11
C ALA A 46 -10.02 11.80 -0.76
N LYS A 47 -9.31 11.48 0.34
CA LYS A 47 -9.53 12.14 1.63
C LYS A 47 -9.24 13.63 1.46
N PRO A 48 -10.24 14.52 1.69
CA PRO A 48 -9.96 15.93 1.88
C PRO A 48 -8.93 16.01 2.99
N SER A 49 -7.87 16.78 2.79
CA SER A 49 -6.94 17.07 3.88
C SER A 49 -7.75 17.73 4.99
N PHE A 50 -8.20 16.93 5.96
CA PHE A 50 -8.44 17.45 7.30
C PHE A 50 -7.05 17.81 7.82
N GLN A 51 -6.55 18.96 7.36
CA GLN A 51 -5.66 19.77 8.17
C GLN A 51 -6.33 19.82 9.53
N LYS A 52 -5.63 19.31 10.54
CA LYS A 52 -6.01 19.54 11.93
C LYS A 52 -6.35 21.01 12.08
N ALA A 53 -7.63 21.30 12.29
CA ALA A 53 -8.05 22.55 12.88
C ALA A 53 -7.70 22.46 14.38
N ALA A 54 -6.98 23.47 14.84
CA ALA A 54 -6.64 23.83 16.22
C ALA A 54 -5.65 22.93 16.98
#